data_AF-A0AA39AK56-F1
#
_entry.id   AF-A0AA39AK56-F1
#
_cell.length_a   1.000
_cell.length_b   1.000
_cell.length_c   1.000
_cell.angle_alpha   90.00
_cell.angle_beta   90.00
_cell.angle_gamma   90.00
#
_symmetry.space_group_name_H-M   'P 1'
#
loop_
_entity.id
_entity.type
_entity.pdbx_description
1 polymer ?
#
loop_
_entity_poly.entity_id
_entity_poly.type
_entity_poly.pdbx_seq_one_letter_code
_entity_poly.pdbx_strand_id
1 'polypeptide(L)'
;MLERMPCFTDPEPPPTKMSDFFPALKRLSTNIGGDPPIFVITQLPFGTLESAIARTEPLQDCTTREIAEVVDGVRNLIRRRDILLERLKVAKSMRAFISHRMSTTEELRARLEQVESELAATQKAADYGAKALKTAEVKKEATQRLRREREAMEGKCWEVEPENSRLKKEMEELRSGFATQKKDLEVEYQRQVDEMYFVGYRCYMKKNDITHNTPSFPFNDESEAPDDFS
;
A
#
# COMPACT_ATOMS: atom_id res chain seq x y z
N MET A 1 -48.46 30.96 95.11
CA MET A 1 -48.92 29.83 95.94
C MET A 1 -48.29 28.57 95.37
N LEU A 2 -47.25 28.05 96.03
CA LEU A 2 -46.60 26.79 95.69
C LEU A 2 -46.87 25.85 96.86
N GLU A 3 -47.70 24.85 96.62
CA GLU A 3 -48.04 23.83 97.61
C GLU A 3 -46.81 23.00 97.97
N ARG A 4 -46.61 22.87 99.27
CA ARG A 4 -45.52 22.15 99.92
C ARG A 4 -45.86 20.65 99.86
N MET A 5 -45.14 19.87 99.04
CA MET A 5 -45.25 18.40 99.10
C MET A 5 -44.64 17.89 100.42
N PRO A 6 -45.29 16.95 101.14
CA PRO A 6 -44.74 16.36 102.35
C PRO A 6 -43.54 15.47 102.02
N CYS A 7 -42.40 15.74 102.65
CA CYS A 7 -41.25 14.84 102.64
C CYS A 7 -41.60 13.62 103.50
N PHE A 8 -41.84 12.46 102.88
CA PHE A 8 -41.86 11.19 103.62
C PHE A 8 -40.43 10.77 103.88
N THR A 9 -40.04 10.93 105.13
CA THR A 9 -38.92 10.21 105.74
C THR A 9 -39.53 8.95 106.31
N ASP A 10 -39.14 7.82 105.75
CA ASP A 10 -38.58 6.71 106.51
C ASP A 10 -37.71 5.90 105.53
N PRO A 11 -36.38 5.82 105.72
CA PRO A 11 -35.56 4.93 104.92
C PRO A 11 -35.99 3.50 105.25
N GLU A 12 -36.58 2.83 104.27
CA GLU A 12 -36.84 1.39 104.33
C GLU A 12 -35.50 0.71 104.68
N PRO A 13 -35.46 -0.14 105.75
CA PRO A 13 -34.21 -0.73 106.18
C PRO A 13 -33.57 -1.48 105.00
N PRO A 14 -32.25 -1.28 104.75
CA PRO A 14 -31.60 -1.92 103.61
C PRO A 14 -31.83 -3.43 103.70
N PRO A 15 -32.25 -4.09 102.61
CA PRO A 15 -32.60 -5.51 102.65
C PRO A 15 -31.44 -6.31 103.21
N THR A 16 -31.71 -6.97 104.34
CA THR A 16 -30.66 -7.62 105.14
C THR A 16 -30.09 -8.85 104.44
N LYS A 17 -30.74 -9.32 103.37
CA LYS A 17 -30.36 -10.51 102.60
C LYS A 17 -30.40 -10.22 101.10
N MET A 18 -29.34 -10.63 100.41
CA MET A 18 -29.19 -10.51 98.95
C MET A 18 -30.30 -11.25 98.16
N SER A 19 -30.99 -12.21 98.80
CA SER A 19 -32.17 -12.92 98.27
C SER A 19 -33.41 -12.06 98.08
N ASP A 20 -33.47 -10.88 98.70
CA ASP A 20 -34.65 -10.01 98.68
C ASP A 20 -34.68 -9.15 97.41
N PHE A 21 -33.51 -8.93 96.79
CA PHE A 21 -33.37 -8.25 95.49
C PHE A 21 -33.47 -9.19 94.30
N PHE A 22 -33.14 -10.47 94.51
CA PHE A 22 -33.15 -11.51 93.49
C PHE A 22 -33.94 -12.70 94.03
N PRO A 23 -35.26 -12.78 93.79
CA PRO A 23 -36.02 -13.96 94.14
C PRO A 23 -35.30 -15.18 93.57
N ALA A 24 -35.22 -16.28 94.32
CA ALA A 24 -34.53 -17.48 93.88
C ALA A 24 -35.16 -17.96 92.55
N LEU A 25 -34.51 -17.62 91.42
CA LEU A 25 -35.01 -17.95 90.09
C LEU A 25 -34.66 -19.41 89.84
N LYS A 26 -35.67 -20.25 89.69
CA LYS A 26 -35.49 -21.61 89.22
C LYS A 26 -35.18 -21.54 87.72
N ARG A 27 -33.99 -22.00 87.34
CA ARG A 27 -33.61 -22.19 85.94
C ARG A 27 -34.18 -23.51 85.46
N LEU A 28 -35.05 -23.46 84.45
CA LEU A 28 -35.46 -24.63 83.69
C LEU A 28 -34.79 -24.55 82.32
N SER A 29 -34.10 -25.62 81.94
CA SER A 29 -33.59 -25.81 80.59
C SER A 29 -34.57 -26.70 79.83
N THR A 30 -35.17 -26.16 78.78
CA THR A 30 -36.05 -26.94 77.89
C THR A 30 -35.29 -27.21 76.60
N ASN A 31 -35.22 -28.49 76.21
CA ASN A 31 -34.71 -28.89 74.91
C ASN A 31 -35.81 -28.66 73.88
N ILE A 32 -35.56 -27.78 72.92
CA ILE A 32 -36.56 -27.38 71.92
C ILE A 32 -36.34 -28.07 70.56
N GLY A 33 -35.45 -29.06 70.50
CA GLY A 33 -35.09 -29.78 69.27
C GLY A 33 -34.06 -29.05 68.40
N GLY A 34 -33.80 -29.60 67.21
CA GLY A 34 -32.78 -29.12 66.27
C GLY A 34 -31.55 -30.05 66.16
N ASP A 35 -30.81 -29.91 65.05
CA ASP A 35 -29.49 -30.56 64.85
C ASP A 35 -28.45 -29.50 64.45
N PRO A 36 -27.53 -29.10 65.36
CA PRO A 36 -27.40 -29.57 66.74
C PRO A 36 -28.54 -29.08 67.68
N PRO A 37 -28.75 -29.75 68.84
CA PRO A 37 -29.87 -29.43 69.73
C PRO A 37 -29.78 -28.02 70.31
N ILE A 38 -30.90 -27.30 70.26
CA ILE A 38 -31.02 -25.93 70.80
C ILE A 38 -31.71 -26.01 72.17
N PHE A 39 -31.14 -25.32 73.17
CA PHE A 39 -31.68 -25.25 74.53
C PHE A 39 -32.10 -23.82 74.87
N VAL A 40 -33.30 -23.67 75.43
CA VAL A 40 -33.79 -22.39 75.97
C VAL A 40 -33.78 -22.48 77.49
N ILE A 41 -33.18 -21.48 78.14
CA ILE A 41 -33.13 -21.38 79.59
C ILE A 41 -34.12 -20.32 80.04
N THR A 42 -35.15 -20.74 80.75
CA THR A 42 -36.17 -19.85 81.31
C THR A 42 -35.94 -19.71 82.82
N GLN A 43 -36.01 -18.47 83.31
CA GLN A 43 -35.87 -18.16 84.73
C GLN A 43 -37.25 -17.83 85.30
N LEU A 44 -37.74 -18.63 86.26
CA LEU A 44 -39.04 -18.46 86.90
C LEU A 44 -38.90 -18.25 88.42
N PRO A 45 -39.71 -17.38 89.04
CA PRO A 45 -39.69 -17.18 90.48
C PRO A 45 -40.02 -18.48 91.25
N PHE A 46 -39.34 -18.70 92.37
CA PHE A 46 -39.66 -19.79 93.29
C PHE A 46 -41.10 -19.65 93.81
N GLY A 47 -41.90 -20.73 93.75
CA GLY A 47 -43.32 -20.72 94.14
C GLY A 47 -44.33 -20.53 93.00
N THR A 48 -43.88 -20.49 91.75
CA THR A 48 -44.77 -20.50 90.57
C THR A 48 -45.63 -21.77 90.58
N LEU A 49 -46.96 -21.61 90.61
CA LEU A 49 -47.93 -22.72 90.64
C LEU A 49 -47.76 -23.61 89.40
N GLU A 50 -47.81 -24.94 89.54
CA GLU A 50 -47.68 -25.87 88.40
C GLU A 50 -48.70 -25.57 87.28
N SER A 51 -49.89 -25.07 87.63
CA SER A 51 -50.90 -24.67 86.63
C SER A 51 -50.49 -23.46 85.79
N ALA A 52 -49.66 -22.56 86.34
CA ALA A 52 -49.09 -21.44 85.59
C ALA A 52 -47.94 -21.91 84.68
N ILE A 53 -47.13 -22.88 85.13
CA ILE A 53 -46.08 -23.51 84.32
C ILE A 53 -46.71 -24.25 83.13
N ALA A 54 -47.76 -25.04 83.37
CA ALA A 54 -48.52 -25.77 82.34
C ALA A 54 -49.21 -24.84 81.33
N ARG A 55 -49.58 -23.61 81.73
CA ARG A 55 -50.11 -22.59 80.80
C ARG A 55 -49.04 -21.91 79.95
N THR A 56 -47.79 -21.89 80.40
CA THR A 56 -46.67 -21.28 79.66
C THR A 56 -46.00 -22.23 78.67
N GLU A 57 -46.13 -23.54 78.85
CA GLU A 57 -45.54 -24.57 78.00
C GLU A 57 -46.04 -24.50 76.53
N PRO A 58 -47.35 -24.40 76.24
CA PRO A 58 -47.83 -24.29 74.86
C PRO A 58 -47.41 -22.98 74.16
N LEU A 59 -47.22 -21.90 74.93
CA LEU A 59 -46.71 -20.63 74.41
C LEU A 59 -45.23 -20.76 74.02
N GLN A 60 -44.42 -21.48 74.80
CA GLN A 60 -43.02 -21.75 74.49
C GLN A 60 -42.86 -22.62 73.23
N ASP A 61 -43.75 -23.60 73.04
CA ASP A 61 -43.78 -24.41 71.82
C ASP A 61 -44.15 -23.59 70.58
N CYS A 62 -45.12 -22.68 70.72
CA CYS A 62 -45.50 -21.75 69.65
C CYS A 62 -44.33 -20.84 69.25
N THR A 63 -43.67 -20.21 70.23
CA THR A 63 -42.50 -19.34 69.98
C THR A 63 -41.32 -20.11 69.40
N THR A 64 -41.09 -21.35 69.86
CA THR A 64 -40.04 -22.22 69.33
C THR A 64 -40.26 -22.52 67.85
N ARG A 65 -41.50 -22.84 67.47
CA ARG A 65 -41.87 -23.08 66.08
C ARG A 65 -41.65 -21.85 65.20
N GLU A 66 -42.09 -20.68 65.66
CA GLU A 66 -41.89 -19.41 64.93
C GLU A 66 -40.40 -19.12 64.73
N ILE A 67 -39.56 -19.31 65.75
CA ILE A 67 -38.11 -19.12 65.66
C ILE A 67 -37.50 -20.09 64.65
N ALA A 68 -37.90 -21.36 64.67
CA ALA A 68 -37.41 -22.36 63.71
C ALA A 68 -37.76 -22.00 62.26
N GLU A 69 -39.00 -21.58 62.00
CA GLU A 69 -39.45 -21.13 60.68
C GLU A 69 -38.67 -19.89 60.20
N VAL A 70 -38.42 -18.92 61.09
CA VAL A 70 -37.61 -17.74 60.78
C VAL A 70 -36.15 -18.11 60.47
N VAL A 71 -35.54 -19.00 61.26
CA VAL A 71 -34.16 -19.45 61.04
C VAL A 71 -34.00 -20.15 59.69
N ASP A 72 -34.95 -21.02 59.33
CA ASP A 72 -34.95 -21.70 58.04
C ASP A 72 -35.17 -20.72 56.88
N GLY A 73 -36.04 -19.73 57.05
CA GLY A 73 -36.23 -18.64 56.10
C GLY A 73 -34.94 -17.85 55.86
N VAL A 74 -34.24 -17.47 56.93
CA VAL A 74 -32.95 -16.76 56.84
C VAL A 74 -31.89 -17.63 56.17
N ARG A 75 -31.78 -18.91 56.53
CA ARG A 75 -30.83 -19.84 55.91
C ARG A 75 -31.09 -20.01 54.41
N ASN A 76 -32.34 -20.09 53.99
CA ASN A 76 -32.73 -20.13 52.58
C ASN A 76 -32.37 -18.83 51.85
N LEU A 77 -32.60 -17.67 52.48
CA LEU A 77 -32.23 -16.38 51.91
C LEU A 77 -30.72 -16.25 51.70
N ILE A 78 -29.92 -16.68 52.68
CA ILE A 78 -28.46 -16.72 52.57
C ILE A 78 -28.03 -17.61 51.40
N ARG A 79 -28.56 -18.84 51.32
CA ARG A 79 -28.27 -19.76 50.20
C ARG A 79 -28.63 -19.14 48.84
N ARG A 80 -29.77 -18.46 48.75
CA ARG A 80 -30.18 -17.77 47.52
C ARG A 80 -29.24 -16.62 47.15
N ARG A 81 -28.79 -15.83 48.13
CA ARG A 81 -27.82 -14.76 47.93
C ARG A 81 -26.52 -15.30 47.35
N ASP A 82 -26.00 -16.41 47.88
CA ASP A 82 -24.74 -16.98 47.39
C ASP A 82 -24.85 -17.44 45.94
N ILE A 83 -25.95 -18.12 45.58
CA ILE A 83 -26.23 -18.51 44.19
C ILE A 83 -26.33 -17.28 43.28
N LEU A 84 -26.97 -16.20 43.74
CA LEU A 84 -27.09 -14.96 42.96
C LEU A 84 -25.73 -14.27 42.77
N LEU A 85 -24.86 -14.29 43.78
CA LEU A 85 -23.51 -13.73 43.67
C LEU A 85 -22.66 -14.52 42.66
N GLU A 86 -22.73 -15.84 42.67
CA GLU A 86 -22.04 -16.67 41.67
C GLU A 86 -22.58 -16.43 40.25
N ARG A 87 -23.90 -16.33 40.08
CA ARG A 87 -24.51 -15.97 38.79
C ARG A 87 -24.08 -14.59 38.31
N LEU A 88 -23.99 -13.62 39.21
CA LEU A 88 -23.51 -12.27 38.88
C LEU A 88 -22.05 -12.30 38.40
N LYS A 89 -21.21 -13.11 39.04
CA LYS A 89 -19.81 -13.30 38.64
C LYS A 89 -19.71 -13.87 37.23
N VAL A 90 -20.48 -14.93 36.92
CA VAL A 90 -20.55 -15.51 35.56
C VAL A 90 -21.04 -14.49 34.55
N ALA A 91 -22.12 -13.76 34.84
CA ALA A 91 -22.66 -12.73 33.95
C ALA A 91 -21.64 -11.61 33.67
N LYS A 92 -20.86 -11.19 34.68
CA LYS A 92 -19.79 -10.20 34.52
C LYS A 92 -18.68 -10.72 33.61
N SER A 93 -18.26 -11.97 33.79
CA SER A 93 -17.27 -12.61 32.91
C SER A 93 -17.76 -12.77 31.48
N MET A 94 -19.02 -13.20 31.27
CA MET A 94 -19.63 -13.30 29.94
C MET A 94 -19.69 -11.93 29.25
N ARG A 95 -20.06 -10.87 29.97
CA ARG A 95 -20.06 -9.51 29.43
C ARG A 95 -18.65 -9.09 28.96
N ALA A 96 -17.63 -9.29 29.79
CA ALA A 96 -16.26 -8.95 29.43
C ALA A 96 -15.77 -9.75 28.20
N PHE A 97 -16.12 -11.03 28.12
CA PHE A 97 -15.80 -11.87 26.97
C PHE A 97 -16.47 -11.37 25.68
N ILE A 98 -17.77 -11.06 25.73
CA ILE A 98 -18.51 -10.53 24.57
C ILE A 98 -17.89 -9.19 24.13
N SER A 99 -17.63 -8.27 25.06
CA SER A 99 -17.00 -6.98 24.73
C SER A 99 -15.63 -7.17 24.07
N HIS A 100 -14.80 -8.07 24.59
CA HIS A 100 -13.51 -8.37 23.98
C HIS A 100 -13.66 -8.95 22.56
N ARG A 101 -14.56 -9.91 22.34
CA ARG A 101 -14.84 -10.47 21.01
C ARG A 101 -15.32 -9.39 20.03
N MET A 102 -16.24 -8.53 20.46
CA MET A 102 -16.71 -7.41 19.63
C MET A 102 -15.57 -6.48 19.22
N SER A 103 -14.69 -6.12 20.16
CA SER A 103 -13.51 -5.29 19.84
C SER A 103 -12.58 -5.96 18.81
N THR A 104 -12.34 -7.26 18.93
CA THR A 104 -11.52 -7.99 17.94
C THR A 104 -12.18 -8.06 16.57
N THR A 105 -13.52 -8.14 16.52
CA THR A 105 -14.23 -8.12 15.22
C THR A 105 -14.19 -6.75 14.55
N GLU A 106 -14.20 -5.67 15.32
CA GLU A 106 -14.03 -4.30 14.78
C GLU A 106 -12.61 -4.09 14.24
N GLU A 107 -11.59 -4.59 14.94
CA GLU A 107 -10.20 -4.56 14.45
C GLU A 107 -10.05 -5.35 13.14
N LEU A 108 -10.62 -6.56 13.06
CA LEU A 108 -10.60 -7.36 11.84
C LEU A 108 -11.32 -6.65 10.69
N ARG A 109 -12.42 -5.94 10.95
CA ARG A 109 -13.14 -5.16 9.93
C ARG A 109 -12.27 -4.01 9.42
N ALA A 110 -11.61 -3.26 10.31
CA ALA A 110 -10.71 -2.18 9.92
C ALA A 110 -9.53 -2.70 9.07
N ARG A 111 -8.97 -3.86 9.43
CA ARG A 111 -7.91 -4.52 8.63
C ARG A 111 -8.40 -4.97 7.27
N LEU A 112 -9.63 -5.50 7.18
CA LEU A 112 -10.24 -5.88 5.90
C LEU A 112 -10.42 -4.65 5.00
N GLU A 113 -10.97 -3.56 5.53
CA GLU A 113 -11.17 -2.30 4.79
C GLU A 113 -9.83 -1.71 4.32
N GLN A 114 -8.77 -1.80 5.14
CA GLN A 114 -7.42 -1.42 4.73
C GLN A 114 -6.95 -2.26 3.54
N VAL A 115 -7.03 -3.59 3.62
CA VAL A 115 -6.59 -4.49 2.52
C VAL A 115 -7.41 -4.26 1.25
N GLU A 116 -8.71 -3.99 1.35
CA GLU A 116 -9.56 -3.65 0.21
C GLU A 116 -9.11 -2.34 -0.45
N SER A 117 -8.75 -1.33 0.35
CA SER A 117 -8.23 -0.06 -0.17
C SER A 117 -6.87 -0.22 -0.87
N GLU A 118 -5.97 -1.04 -0.33
CA GLU A 118 -4.67 -1.37 -0.92
C GLU A 118 -4.84 -2.15 -2.22
N LEU A 119 -5.75 -3.14 -2.24
CA LEU A 119 -6.09 -3.90 -3.43
C LEU A 119 -6.62 -2.98 -4.54
N ALA A 120 -7.52 -2.05 -4.21
CA ALA A 120 -8.06 -1.09 -5.16
C ALA A 120 -6.97 -0.16 -5.72
N ALA A 121 -6.01 0.27 -4.90
CA ALA A 121 -4.87 1.06 -5.35
C ALA A 121 -3.96 0.26 -6.30
N THR A 122 -3.67 -0.99 -5.95
CA THR A 122 -2.82 -1.89 -6.74
C THR A 122 -3.46 -2.22 -8.09
N GLN A 123 -4.78 -2.44 -8.12
CA GLN A 123 -5.53 -2.69 -9.35
C GLN A 123 -5.48 -1.47 -10.29
N LYS A 124 -5.68 -0.26 -9.75
CA LYS A 124 -5.53 0.97 -10.55
C LYS A 124 -4.12 1.09 -11.13
N ALA A 125 -3.09 0.84 -10.34
CA ALA A 125 -1.70 0.88 -10.81
C ALA A 125 -1.45 -0.14 -11.92
N ALA A 126 -1.99 -1.35 -11.80
CA ALA A 126 -1.92 -2.38 -12.83
C ALA A 126 -2.59 -1.94 -14.14
N ASP A 127 -3.78 -1.32 -14.06
CA ASP A 127 -4.49 -0.81 -15.24
C ASP A 127 -3.72 0.31 -15.95
N TYR A 128 -3.13 1.25 -15.20
CA TYR A 128 -2.26 2.28 -15.77
C TYR A 128 -1.02 1.66 -16.42
N GLY A 129 -0.40 0.68 -15.76
CA GLY A 129 0.73 -0.08 -16.29
C GLY A 129 0.38 -0.80 -17.61
N ALA A 130 -0.77 -1.45 -17.68
CA ALA A 130 -1.24 -2.14 -18.88
C ALA A 130 -1.46 -1.17 -20.05
N LYS A 131 -2.00 0.02 -19.80
CA LYS A 131 -2.15 1.06 -20.83
C LYS A 131 -0.79 1.57 -21.32
N ALA A 132 0.14 1.84 -20.40
CA ALA A 132 1.48 2.29 -20.74
C ALA A 132 2.24 1.24 -21.58
N LEU A 133 2.08 -0.05 -21.26
CA LEU A 133 2.70 -1.14 -22.00
C LEU A 133 2.18 -1.23 -23.44
N LYS A 134 0.86 -1.13 -23.66
CA LYS A 134 0.29 -1.06 -25.03
C LYS A 134 0.86 0.11 -25.84
N THR A 135 1.00 1.29 -25.22
CA THR A 135 1.60 2.44 -25.89
C THR A 135 3.08 2.22 -26.21
N ALA A 136 3.82 1.59 -25.30
CA ALA A 136 5.23 1.27 -25.52
C ALA A 136 5.43 0.25 -26.65
N GLU A 137 4.54 -0.73 -26.76
CA GLU A 137 4.54 -1.74 -27.83
C GLU A 137 4.35 -1.10 -29.20
N VAL A 138 3.35 -0.21 -29.35
CA VAL A 138 3.14 0.54 -30.60
C VAL A 138 4.38 1.38 -30.97
N LYS A 139 5.01 2.04 -29.98
CA LYS A 139 6.24 2.81 -30.22
C LYS A 139 7.40 1.91 -30.66
N LYS A 140 7.52 0.71 -30.08
CA LYS A 140 8.53 -0.28 -30.46
C LYS A 140 8.32 -0.75 -31.89
N GLU A 141 7.09 -1.05 -32.28
CA GLU A 141 6.75 -1.42 -33.67
C GLU A 141 7.07 -0.29 -34.65
N ALA A 142 6.72 0.96 -34.31
CA ALA A 142 7.06 2.13 -35.12
C ALA A 142 8.59 2.30 -35.27
N THR A 143 9.33 2.12 -34.18
CA THR A 143 10.80 2.18 -34.19
C THR A 143 11.39 1.07 -35.06
N GLN A 144 10.84 -0.15 -34.99
CA GLN A 144 11.27 -1.26 -35.83
C GLN A 144 10.95 -1.02 -37.31
N ARG A 145 9.80 -0.43 -37.63
CA ARG A 145 9.45 -0.04 -39.00
C ARG A 145 10.43 0.98 -39.56
N LEU A 146 10.71 2.05 -38.81
CA LEU A 146 11.68 3.07 -39.21
C LEU A 146 13.07 2.48 -39.45
N ARG A 147 13.48 1.51 -38.63
CA ARG A 147 14.74 0.79 -38.83
C ARG A 147 14.76 0.04 -40.17
N ARG A 148 13.70 -0.71 -40.51
CA ARG A 148 13.61 -1.43 -41.79
C ARG A 148 13.62 -0.46 -42.99
N GLU A 149 12.91 0.65 -42.88
CA GLU A 149 12.88 1.69 -43.92
C GLU A 149 14.26 2.32 -44.12
N ARG A 150 15.01 2.58 -43.04
CA ARG A 150 16.41 3.02 -43.11
C ARG A 150 17.28 2.00 -43.85
N GLU A 151 17.23 0.73 -43.43
CA GLU A 151 18.03 -0.35 -44.04
C GLU A 151 17.71 -0.49 -45.54
N ALA A 152 16.44 -0.36 -45.92
CA ALA A 152 16.02 -0.38 -47.33
C ALA A 152 16.53 0.84 -48.12
N MET A 153 16.54 2.04 -47.52
CA MET A 153 17.10 3.23 -48.18
C MET A 153 18.63 3.17 -48.29
N GLU A 154 19.31 2.61 -47.29
CA GLU A 154 20.76 2.42 -47.32
C GLU A 154 21.17 1.45 -48.44
N GLY A 155 20.43 0.36 -48.62
CA GLY A 155 20.62 -0.55 -49.77
C GLY A 155 20.53 0.18 -51.11
N LYS A 156 19.50 1.01 -51.30
CA LYS A 156 19.34 1.83 -52.52
C LYS A 156 20.46 2.87 -52.71
N CYS A 157 21.00 3.41 -51.62
CA CYS A 157 22.12 4.36 -51.68
C CYS A 157 23.35 3.72 -52.31
N TRP A 158 23.68 2.50 -51.86
CA TRP A 158 24.79 1.72 -52.41
C TRP A 158 24.58 1.32 -53.87
N GLU A 159 23.35 1.21 -54.36
CA GLU A 159 23.06 0.96 -55.78
C GLU A 159 23.31 2.19 -56.67
N VAL A 160 23.03 3.40 -56.16
CA VAL A 160 23.18 4.65 -56.92
C VAL A 160 24.63 5.15 -56.95
N GLU A 161 25.42 4.83 -55.93
CA GLU A 161 26.81 5.31 -55.81
C GLU A 161 27.76 4.87 -56.95
N PRO A 162 27.70 3.62 -57.44
CA PRO A 162 28.45 3.18 -58.63
C PRO A 162 28.02 3.91 -59.90
N GLU A 163 26.72 4.14 -60.11
CA GLU A 163 26.21 4.86 -61.27
C GLU A 163 26.68 6.32 -61.26
N ASN A 164 26.65 6.96 -60.10
CA ASN A 164 27.15 8.33 -59.93
C ASN A 164 28.66 8.40 -60.20
N SER A 165 29.42 7.41 -59.72
CA SER A 165 30.85 7.30 -60.00
C SER A 165 31.15 7.11 -61.48
N ARG A 166 30.36 6.28 -62.19
CA ARG A 166 30.45 6.10 -63.64
C ARG A 166 30.16 7.40 -64.39
N LEU A 167 29.03 8.04 -64.10
CA LEU A 167 28.63 9.31 -64.73
C LEU A 167 29.68 10.41 -64.51
N LYS A 168 30.28 10.48 -63.31
CA LYS A 168 31.35 11.43 -63.01
C LYS A 168 32.58 11.21 -63.90
N LYS A 169 32.94 9.95 -64.18
CA LYS A 169 34.06 9.62 -65.08
C LYS A 169 33.75 10.00 -66.52
N GLU A 170 32.55 9.66 -67.02
CA GLU A 170 32.10 10.02 -68.37
C GLU A 170 32.11 11.55 -68.58
N MET A 171 31.66 12.32 -67.58
CA MET A 171 31.69 13.78 -67.61
C MET A 171 33.12 14.35 -67.69
N GLU A 172 34.08 13.75 -66.98
CA GLU A 172 35.48 14.18 -67.01
C GLU A 172 36.11 13.88 -68.38
N GLU A 173 35.84 12.70 -68.95
CA GLU A 173 36.29 12.31 -70.29
C GLU A 173 35.75 13.26 -71.37
N LEU A 174 34.44 13.52 -71.36
CA LEU A 174 33.80 14.50 -72.24
C LEU A 174 34.44 15.88 -72.11
N ARG A 175 34.67 16.35 -70.88
CA ARG A 175 35.30 17.65 -70.63
C ARG A 175 36.72 17.72 -71.19
N SER A 176 37.51 16.65 -71.03
CA SER A 176 38.86 16.55 -71.58
C SER A 176 38.87 16.51 -73.12
N GLY A 177 37.93 15.80 -73.73
CA GLY A 177 37.75 15.73 -75.18
C GLY A 177 37.38 17.10 -75.76
N PHE A 178 36.43 17.81 -75.14
CA PHE A 178 36.07 19.18 -75.54
C PHE A 178 37.25 20.15 -75.41
N ALA A 179 38.06 20.03 -74.35
CA ALA A 179 39.25 20.88 -74.17
C ALA A 179 40.29 20.64 -75.28
N THR A 180 40.49 19.37 -75.68
CA THR A 180 41.39 18.99 -76.76
C THR A 180 40.89 19.51 -78.11
N GLN A 181 39.62 19.25 -78.45
CA GLN A 181 39.01 19.76 -79.69
C GLN A 181 39.07 21.28 -79.80
N LYS A 182 38.81 21.98 -78.70
CA LYS A 182 38.92 23.44 -78.66
C LYS A 182 40.34 23.90 -79.01
N LYS A 183 41.36 23.23 -78.47
CA LYS A 183 42.77 23.55 -78.72
C LYS A 183 43.18 23.24 -80.16
N ASP A 184 42.76 22.09 -80.69
CA ASP A 184 43.03 21.72 -82.08
C ASP A 184 42.39 22.74 -83.04
N LEU A 185 41.14 23.14 -82.76
CA LEU A 185 40.45 24.17 -83.54
C LEU A 185 41.14 25.52 -83.46
N GLU A 186 41.67 25.90 -82.30
CA GLU A 186 42.44 27.14 -82.11
C GLU A 186 43.75 27.11 -82.91
N VAL A 187 44.45 25.97 -82.95
CA VAL A 187 45.66 25.77 -83.77
C VAL A 187 45.34 25.81 -85.27
N GLU A 188 44.28 25.13 -85.70
CA GLU A 188 43.79 25.15 -87.08
C GLU A 188 43.44 26.58 -87.52
N TYR A 189 42.71 27.30 -86.68
CA TYR A 189 42.35 28.70 -86.93
C TYR A 189 43.59 29.58 -87.05
N GLN A 190 44.54 29.45 -86.12
CA GLN A 190 45.79 30.23 -86.16
C GLN A 190 46.59 29.91 -87.43
N ARG A 191 46.68 28.64 -87.83
CA ARG A 191 47.35 28.25 -89.08
C ARG A 191 46.70 28.89 -90.30
N GLN A 192 45.38 28.91 -90.37
CA GLN A 192 44.65 29.57 -91.47
C GLN A 192 44.94 31.08 -91.50
N VAL A 193 44.97 31.73 -90.35
CA VAL A 193 45.32 33.16 -90.23
C VAL A 193 46.75 33.40 -90.72
N ASP A 194 47.70 32.56 -90.30
CA ASP A 194 49.10 32.67 -90.69
C ASP A 194 49.28 32.43 -92.20
N GLU A 195 48.65 31.40 -92.77
CA GLU A 195 48.68 31.11 -94.21
C GLU A 195 48.13 32.27 -95.04
N MET A 196 47.00 32.85 -94.61
CA MET A 196 46.42 34.04 -95.22
C MET A 196 47.40 35.23 -95.17
N TYR A 197 48.07 35.45 -94.03
CA TYR A 197 49.06 36.51 -93.89
C TYR A 197 50.28 36.29 -94.82
N PHE A 198 50.81 35.06 -94.89
CA PHE A 198 51.91 34.71 -95.80
C PHE A 198 51.55 34.91 -97.27
N VAL A 199 50.33 34.54 -97.68
CA VAL A 199 49.85 34.80 -99.05
C VAL A 199 49.78 36.30 -99.32
N GLY A 200 49.22 37.08 -98.39
CA GLY A 200 49.18 38.55 -98.49
C GLY A 200 50.56 39.18 -98.59
N TYR A 201 51.51 38.72 -97.77
CA TYR A 201 52.90 39.17 -97.80
C TYR A 201 53.61 38.82 -99.12
N ARG A 202 53.44 37.60 -99.65
CA ARG A 202 53.99 37.23 -100.98
C ARG A 202 53.43 38.11 -102.09
N CYS A 203 52.13 38.39 -102.07
CA CYS A 203 51.50 39.31 -103.02
C CYS A 203 52.09 40.73 -102.91
N TYR A 204 52.31 41.22 -101.68
CA TYR A 204 52.96 42.50 -101.43
C TYR A 204 54.39 42.54 -101.98
N MET A 205 55.22 41.54 -101.67
CA MET A 205 56.60 41.47 -102.15
C MET A 205 56.69 41.40 -103.68
N LYS A 206 55.83 40.60 -104.33
CA LYS A 206 55.75 40.49 -105.80
C LYS A 206 55.35 41.79 -106.48
N LYS A 207 54.49 42.61 -105.85
CA LYS A 207 54.07 43.92 -106.39
C LYS A 207 55.20 44.96 -106.40
N ASN A 208 56.23 44.76 -105.58
CA ASN A 208 57.33 45.71 -105.40
C ASN A 208 58.66 45.22 -106.01
N ASP A 209 58.67 44.17 -106.83
CA ASP A 209 59.84 43.62 -107.57
C ASP A 209 61.08 43.30 -106.71
N ILE A 210 60.87 42.87 -105.46
CA ILE A 210 61.94 42.46 -104.56
C ILE A 210 62.33 41.00 -104.88
N THR A 211 63.37 40.82 -105.71
CA THR A 211 63.92 39.53 -106.15
C THR A 211 64.60 38.77 -104.99
N HIS A 212 64.34 37.47 -104.86
CA HIS A 212 65.06 36.62 -103.89
C HIS A 212 65.89 35.55 -104.61
N ASN A 213 67.22 35.68 -104.52
CA ASN A 213 68.12 34.54 -104.48
C ASN A 213 68.05 33.96 -103.07
N THR A 214 67.34 32.85 -102.87
CA THR A 214 67.42 32.07 -101.63
C THR A 214 67.53 30.57 -101.97
N PRO A 215 68.49 29.82 -101.39
CA PRO A 215 68.78 28.43 -101.77
C PRO A 215 67.74 27.42 -101.29
N SER A 216 67.48 26.41 -102.11
CA SER A 216 66.62 25.25 -101.84
C SER A 216 67.23 24.32 -100.78
N PHE A 217 66.45 23.89 -99.78
CA PHE A 217 66.78 22.74 -98.92
C PHE A 217 66.30 21.43 -99.57
N PRO A 218 67.02 20.30 -99.45
CA PRO A 218 66.66 19.05 -100.11
C PRO A 218 65.65 18.26 -99.27
N PHE A 219 64.59 17.79 -99.94
CA PHE A 219 63.66 16.78 -99.45
C PHE A 219 64.33 15.42 -99.71
N ASN A 220 64.69 14.67 -98.66
CA ASN A 220 65.30 13.35 -98.82
C ASN A 220 64.20 12.31 -99.03
N ASP A 221 64.26 11.63 -100.18
CA ASP A 221 63.40 10.53 -100.60
C ASP A 221 64.24 9.24 -100.53
N GLU A 222 63.95 8.36 -99.56
CA GLU A 222 64.35 6.96 -99.60
C GLU A 222 63.14 6.08 -99.34
N SER A 223 62.86 5.23 -100.33
CA SER A 223 61.75 4.32 -100.49
C SER A 223 62.05 2.94 -99.90
N GLU A 224 61.08 2.30 -99.21
CA GLU A 224 60.79 0.87 -99.37
C GLU A 224 59.43 0.51 -98.72
N ALA A 225 58.59 -0.21 -99.47
CA ALA A 225 57.32 -0.80 -99.02
C ALA A 225 57.55 -2.25 -98.51
N PRO A 226 56.48 -3.03 -98.29
CA PRO A 226 55.50 -3.02 -97.19
C PRO A 226 55.76 -4.21 -96.21
N ASP A 227 55.08 -4.28 -95.07
CA ASP A 227 54.59 -5.56 -94.54
C ASP A 227 53.54 -5.39 -93.43
N ASP A 228 52.45 -6.11 -93.66
CA ASP A 228 51.34 -6.45 -92.76
C ASP A 228 51.83 -7.40 -91.65
N PHE A 229 51.25 -7.37 -90.45
CA PHE A 229 50.93 -8.55 -89.63
C PHE A 229 50.28 -8.17 -88.29
N SER A 230 49.02 -8.62 -88.15
CA SER A 230 48.23 -8.96 -86.93
C SER A 230 47.64 -7.85 -86.06
#